data_AF-A0A3A5L799-F1
#
_entry.id   AF-A0A3A5L799-F1
#
_cell.length_a   1.000
_cell.length_b   1.000
_cell.length_c   1.000
_cell.angle_alpha   90.00
_cell.angle_beta   90.00
_cell.angle_gamma   90.00
#
_symmetry.space_group_name_H-M   'P 1'
#
loop_
_entity.id
_entity.type
_entity.pdbx_description
1 polymer ?
#
loop_
_entity_poly.entity_id
_entity_poly.type
_entity_poly.pdbx_seq_one_letter_code
_entity_poly.pdbx_strand_id
1 'polypeptide(L)'
;METNEHKSAGDQIRIQTFENPYLQGSKDLSPDEKQILKVRMMHKVDGIPMPLDLELSAGDIVALAGDYYTKAGWGLQLKTPQGTDNREVITDSVSKREYQAFRAAYEDLASPDVKKSNVDRIYAIEKSFLPGVLQQAVYALVIPGYGDKLVNNEAHFSPWSLRAYIVGHRSALRMANLAYQCRQLAEGQITEEQLHSKLAENIRKIRENKSKYGFSEKSDKEMIVELGQRYHAMAVARDLFAMHFYSDHFAAGHLSRMGRLRTLLPDRFKMLSLGSILVNNMHNEDNADSITATNPFTPVIEGEDKTGEEPFAMLHEDSKVYGDGTYFERNNDANSNMLINGMDNSLGDIARLLHDGTMREQNNYGGLTFLPEIDSSKPQPQPLFIAKGDDIYYRKNPWIIKQLNPADYEKTINDPESQDDYVKLTPFKAFFLVLKLRVGGLIYSTQTIPAKTEAPKPAIDEAPQQESQAAEREKPKPPVRADKVSWQKPAAGERKNLLAAHGFLSSKHNPAVKPQESVPEDTLRSALTS
;
A
#
# COMPACT_ATOMS: atom_id res chain seq x y z
N MET A 1 3.03 -2.65 -10.45
CA MET A 1 4.48 -2.82 -10.16
C MET A 1 4.98 -4.10 -10.81
N GLU A 2 6.28 -4.20 -11.12
CA GLU A 2 6.82 -5.43 -11.73
C GLU A 2 7.05 -6.52 -10.67
N THR A 3 6.93 -7.80 -11.08
CA THR A 3 7.00 -8.97 -10.16
C THR A 3 8.24 -8.99 -9.26
N ASN A 4 9.41 -8.59 -9.76
CA ASN A 4 10.65 -8.55 -8.98
C ASN A 4 10.71 -7.35 -8.01
N GLU A 5 10.00 -6.27 -8.28
CA GLU A 5 9.90 -5.09 -7.41
C GLU A 5 9.02 -5.40 -6.20
N HIS A 6 7.84 -5.97 -6.44
CA HIS A 6 6.97 -6.54 -5.41
C HIS A 6 7.73 -7.50 -4.49
N LYS A 7 8.55 -8.38 -5.08
CA LYS A 7 9.37 -9.33 -4.33
C LYS A 7 10.38 -8.62 -3.44
N SER A 8 11.12 -7.65 -4.00
CA SER A 8 12.15 -6.91 -3.28
C SER A 8 11.56 -6.08 -2.14
N ALA A 9 10.41 -5.43 -2.35
CA ALA A 9 9.70 -4.71 -1.30
C ALA A 9 9.25 -5.66 -0.18
N GLY A 10 8.60 -6.78 -0.53
CA GLY A 10 8.12 -7.74 0.46
C GLY A 10 9.24 -8.46 1.24
N ASP A 11 10.39 -8.75 0.64
CA ASP A 11 11.52 -9.39 1.34
C ASP A 11 12.25 -8.46 2.34
N GLN A 12 12.01 -7.15 2.27
CA GLN A 12 12.53 -6.16 3.23
C GLN A 12 11.66 -6.01 4.49
N ILE A 13 10.40 -6.49 4.48
CA ILE A 13 9.47 -6.42 5.62
C ILE A 13 10.05 -7.08 6.88
N ARG A 14 9.82 -6.49 8.05
CA ARG A 14 10.22 -7.04 9.36
C ARG A 14 9.07 -6.97 10.37
N ILE A 15 8.75 -8.12 10.98
CA ILE A 15 7.68 -8.27 11.99
C ILE A 15 8.17 -8.98 13.26
N GLN A 16 7.47 -8.72 14.37
CA GLN A 16 7.56 -9.58 15.54
C GLN A 16 6.86 -10.92 15.25
N THR A 17 7.61 -12.01 15.19
CA THR A 17 7.09 -13.35 14.86
C THR A 17 6.38 -14.06 16.02
N PHE A 18 6.47 -13.54 17.25
CA PHE A 18 5.89 -14.12 18.47
C PHE A 18 6.17 -15.62 18.66
N GLU A 19 7.39 -16.06 18.30
CA GLU A 19 7.83 -17.47 18.35
C GLU A 19 6.91 -18.45 17.61
N ASN A 20 6.13 -17.97 16.64
CA ASN A 20 5.21 -18.77 15.85
C ASN A 20 5.99 -19.73 14.93
N PRO A 21 5.84 -21.06 15.04
CA PRO A 21 6.60 -22.04 14.24
C PRO A 21 6.30 -21.97 12.73
N TYR A 22 5.21 -21.30 12.35
CA TYR A 22 4.82 -21.07 10.95
C TYR A 22 5.39 -19.77 10.35
N LEU A 23 6.14 -18.98 11.13
CA LEU A 23 6.77 -17.72 10.74
C LEU A 23 8.28 -17.77 11.07
N GLN A 24 9.12 -17.77 10.04
CA GLN A 24 10.58 -17.87 10.16
C GLN A 24 11.27 -16.59 9.66
N GLY A 25 12.54 -16.42 10.01
CA GLY A 25 13.30 -15.19 9.74
C GLY A 25 12.89 -14.03 10.65
N SER A 26 13.08 -12.80 10.15
CA SER A 26 12.70 -11.54 10.80
C SER A 26 13.14 -11.44 12.26
N LYS A 27 14.42 -11.70 12.54
CA LYS A 27 15.01 -11.58 13.90
C LYS A 27 15.66 -10.22 14.13
N ASP A 28 16.14 -9.58 13.07
CA ASP A 28 16.74 -8.25 13.09
C ASP A 28 16.57 -7.55 11.72
N LEU A 29 17.10 -6.32 11.62
CA LEU A 29 17.02 -5.47 10.43
C LEU A 29 18.08 -5.78 9.36
N SER A 30 18.86 -6.86 9.49
CA SER A 30 19.87 -7.21 8.47
C SER A 30 19.20 -7.56 7.13
N PRO A 31 19.79 -7.18 5.98
CA PRO A 31 19.34 -7.60 4.65
C PRO A 31 19.66 -9.08 4.33
N ASP A 32 20.29 -9.84 5.24
CA ASP A 32 20.62 -11.25 5.04
C ASP A 32 19.39 -12.10 4.66
N GLU A 33 19.57 -13.05 3.73
CA GLU A 33 18.51 -13.96 3.27
C GLU A 33 17.85 -14.76 4.41
N LYS A 34 18.60 -15.00 5.50
CA LYS A 34 18.10 -15.68 6.71
C LYS A 34 17.10 -14.84 7.51
N GLN A 35 17.09 -13.52 7.32
CA GLN A 35 16.18 -12.58 7.98
C GLN A 35 14.94 -12.27 7.16
N ILE A 36 14.90 -12.66 5.88
CA ILE A 36 13.68 -12.58 5.07
C ILE A 36 12.58 -13.36 5.79
N LEU A 37 11.44 -12.69 6.02
CA LEU A 37 10.26 -13.31 6.61
C LEU A 37 9.78 -14.44 5.69
N LYS A 38 9.72 -15.66 6.22
CA LYS A 38 9.14 -16.83 5.55
C LYS A 38 7.88 -17.28 6.25
N VAL A 39 6.84 -17.56 5.48
CA VAL A 39 5.51 -17.92 5.96
C VAL A 39 5.13 -19.30 5.43
N ARG A 40 4.82 -20.21 6.34
CA ARG A 40 4.17 -21.48 6.01
C ARG A 40 2.71 -21.18 5.67
N MET A 41 2.34 -21.32 4.39
CA MET A 41 1.05 -20.87 3.88
C MET A 41 -0.11 -21.63 4.52
N MET A 42 -1.23 -20.94 4.72
CA MET A 42 -2.39 -21.46 5.45
C MET A 42 -3.64 -21.42 4.59
N HIS A 43 -4.26 -22.57 4.36
CA HIS A 43 -5.58 -22.71 3.72
C HIS A 43 -6.67 -23.02 4.76
N LYS A 44 -7.94 -23.12 4.35
CA LYS A 44 -9.04 -23.47 5.26
C LYS A 44 -9.70 -24.80 4.89
N VAL A 45 -9.86 -25.65 5.90
CA VAL A 45 -10.72 -26.84 5.86
C VAL A 45 -11.86 -26.62 6.85
N ASP A 46 -13.11 -26.64 6.40
CA ASP A 46 -14.33 -26.38 7.20
C ASP A 46 -14.37 -25.06 8.00
N GLY A 47 -13.50 -24.12 7.63
CA GLY A 47 -13.30 -22.83 8.29
C GLY A 47 -12.13 -22.78 9.28
N ILE A 48 -11.45 -23.89 9.53
CA ILE A 48 -10.28 -24.04 10.40
C ILE A 48 -9.01 -23.82 9.57
N PRO A 49 -8.01 -23.04 10.05
CA PRO A 49 -6.74 -22.87 9.38
C PRO A 49 -5.90 -24.16 9.43
N MET A 50 -5.39 -24.57 8.28
CA MET A 50 -4.54 -25.75 8.10
C MET A 50 -3.25 -25.34 7.38
N PRO A 51 -2.06 -25.81 7.84
CA PRO A 51 -0.80 -25.54 7.14
C PRO A 51 -0.73 -26.31 5.82
N LEU A 52 -0.23 -25.65 4.78
CA LEU A 52 0.15 -26.27 3.51
C LEU A 52 1.62 -26.68 3.56
N ASP A 53 2.02 -27.67 2.74
CA ASP A 53 3.44 -27.88 2.42
C ASP A 53 3.92 -26.91 1.34
N LEU A 54 3.72 -25.62 1.61
CA LEU A 54 4.15 -24.50 0.80
C LEU A 54 4.67 -23.41 1.75
N GLU A 55 5.94 -23.09 1.62
CA GLU A 55 6.60 -22.02 2.35
C GLU A 55 7.10 -20.98 1.35
N LEU A 56 6.69 -19.74 1.57
CA LEU A 56 6.97 -18.59 0.69
C LEU A 56 7.68 -17.51 1.51
N SER A 57 8.56 -16.73 0.90
CA SER A 57 8.98 -15.48 1.52
C SER A 57 7.85 -14.44 1.50
N ALA A 58 7.99 -13.38 2.30
CA ALA A 58 7.09 -12.25 2.23
C ALA A 58 7.09 -11.62 0.82
N GLY A 59 8.26 -11.47 0.19
CA GLY A 59 8.39 -11.08 -1.21
C GLY A 59 7.69 -12.05 -2.18
N ASP A 60 7.85 -13.37 -2.02
CA ASP A 60 7.14 -14.36 -2.83
C ASP A 60 5.61 -14.15 -2.72
N ILE A 61 5.06 -13.90 -1.53
CA ILE A 61 3.59 -13.70 -1.37
C ILE A 61 3.12 -12.41 -2.06
N VAL A 62 3.86 -11.30 -1.88
CA VAL A 62 3.52 -9.99 -2.49
C VAL A 62 3.66 -10.04 -4.01
N ALA A 63 4.65 -10.75 -4.55
CA ALA A 63 4.91 -10.86 -5.99
C ALA A 63 4.01 -11.86 -6.73
N LEU A 64 3.44 -12.85 -6.02
CA LEU A 64 2.63 -13.91 -6.63
C LEU A 64 1.12 -13.66 -6.53
N ALA A 65 0.69 -12.90 -5.52
CA ALA A 65 -0.67 -12.40 -5.43
C ALA A 65 -1.00 -11.48 -6.62
N GLY A 66 -2.28 -11.37 -7.00
CA GLY A 66 -2.73 -10.51 -8.10
C GLY A 66 -2.37 -11.04 -9.49
N ASP A 67 -1.08 -11.04 -9.85
CA ASP A 67 -0.59 -11.39 -11.20
C ASP A 67 -0.79 -12.87 -11.55
N TYR A 68 -0.29 -13.77 -10.70
CA TYR A 68 -0.19 -15.20 -11.00
C TYR A 68 -1.25 -16.02 -10.28
N TYR A 69 -1.52 -15.68 -9.01
CA TYR A 69 -2.48 -16.37 -8.17
C TYR A 69 -3.51 -15.39 -7.60
N THR A 70 -4.69 -15.41 -8.20
CA THR A 70 -5.86 -14.63 -7.82
C THR A 70 -7.09 -15.15 -8.56
N LYS A 71 -8.27 -14.74 -8.14
CA LYS A 71 -9.48 -14.96 -8.93
C LYS A 71 -9.66 -13.80 -9.93
N ALA A 72 -9.61 -14.09 -11.23
CA ALA A 72 -9.87 -13.10 -12.28
C ALA A 72 -11.19 -12.33 -12.03
N GLY A 73 -11.16 -11.00 -12.19
CA GLY A 73 -12.32 -10.12 -12.00
C GLY A 73 -12.82 -10.03 -10.55
N TRP A 74 -12.05 -10.46 -9.54
CA TRP A 74 -12.47 -10.32 -8.15
C TRP A 74 -12.60 -8.85 -7.71
N GLY A 75 -11.80 -7.95 -8.28
CA GLY A 75 -11.85 -6.50 -8.05
C GLY A 75 -13.22 -5.88 -8.38
N LEU A 76 -13.90 -6.37 -9.42
CA LEU A 76 -15.27 -5.94 -9.79
C LEU A 76 -16.35 -6.29 -8.74
N GLN A 77 -16.00 -7.05 -7.70
CA GLN A 77 -16.89 -7.34 -6.57
C GLN A 77 -16.67 -6.41 -5.38
N LEU A 78 -15.70 -5.50 -5.47
CA LEU A 78 -15.38 -4.48 -4.47
C LEU A 78 -16.29 -3.26 -4.58
N LYS A 79 -16.65 -2.65 -3.45
CA LYS A 79 -17.38 -1.39 -3.45
C LYS A 79 -16.38 -0.26 -3.64
N THR A 80 -16.44 0.40 -4.80
CA THR A 80 -15.65 1.60 -5.11
C THR A 80 -16.58 2.78 -5.42
N PRO A 81 -16.16 4.02 -5.12
CA PRO A 81 -16.92 5.22 -5.47
C PRO A 81 -17.00 5.41 -6.99
N GLN A 82 -17.94 6.25 -7.42
CA GLN A 82 -18.08 6.59 -8.85
C GLN A 82 -17.14 7.73 -9.32
N GLY A 83 -16.29 8.25 -8.45
CA GLY A 83 -15.33 9.32 -8.72
C GLY A 83 -13.92 8.99 -8.18
N THR A 84 -13.08 10.01 -8.05
CA THR A 84 -11.68 9.90 -7.60
C THR A 84 -11.48 10.17 -6.10
N ASP A 85 -12.54 10.42 -5.33
CA ASP A 85 -12.43 10.59 -3.87
C ASP A 85 -12.26 9.24 -3.18
N ASN A 86 -11.01 8.94 -2.82
CA ASN A 86 -10.61 7.72 -2.14
C ASN A 86 -11.00 7.67 -0.65
N ARG A 87 -11.59 8.74 -0.09
CA ARG A 87 -12.09 8.76 1.30
C ARG A 87 -13.27 7.80 1.52
N GLU A 88 -14.18 7.67 0.56
CA GLU A 88 -15.29 6.71 0.65
C GLU A 88 -14.76 5.27 0.68
N VAL A 89 -13.73 4.97 -0.13
CA VAL A 89 -13.05 3.66 -0.18
C VAL A 89 -12.54 3.23 1.20
N ILE A 90 -12.00 4.18 1.97
CA ILE A 90 -11.40 3.97 3.28
C ILE A 90 -12.43 3.93 4.42
N THR A 91 -13.54 4.66 4.30
CA THR A 91 -14.54 4.77 5.38
C THR A 91 -15.70 3.77 5.25
N ASP A 92 -16.01 3.29 4.04
CA ASP A 92 -17.09 2.33 3.80
C ASP A 92 -16.86 0.99 4.50
N SER A 93 -17.84 0.50 5.25
CA SER A 93 -17.75 -0.81 5.89
C SER A 93 -17.49 -1.94 4.89
N VAL A 94 -16.54 -2.85 5.16
CA VAL A 94 -16.31 -4.03 4.33
C VAL A 94 -17.51 -4.99 4.40
N SER A 95 -18.16 -5.20 3.25
CA SER A 95 -19.33 -6.07 3.11
C SER A 95 -18.97 -7.56 3.10
N LYS A 96 -19.95 -8.43 3.37
CA LYS A 96 -19.78 -9.89 3.29
C LYS A 96 -19.33 -10.36 1.90
N ARG A 97 -19.81 -9.71 0.83
CA ARG A 97 -19.45 -10.01 -0.56
C ARG A 97 -17.96 -9.74 -0.81
N GLU A 98 -17.46 -8.61 -0.32
CA GLU A 98 -16.05 -8.22 -0.45
C GLU A 98 -15.12 -9.18 0.29
N TYR A 99 -15.45 -9.56 1.53
CA TYR A 99 -14.70 -10.62 2.23
C TYR A 99 -14.70 -11.96 1.48
N GLN A 100 -15.79 -12.31 0.80
CA GLN A 100 -15.88 -13.55 0.02
C GLN A 100 -15.04 -13.46 -1.26
N ALA A 101 -15.04 -12.31 -1.95
CA ALA A 101 -14.23 -12.05 -3.12
C ALA A 101 -12.72 -12.09 -2.79
N PHE A 102 -12.28 -11.32 -1.80
CA PHE A 102 -10.89 -11.34 -1.32
C PHE A 102 -10.46 -12.72 -0.86
N ARG A 103 -11.33 -13.44 -0.11
CA ARG A 103 -11.02 -14.79 0.34
C ARG A 103 -10.82 -15.75 -0.84
N ALA A 104 -11.66 -15.66 -1.87
CA ALA A 104 -11.51 -16.49 -3.06
C ALA A 104 -10.25 -16.16 -3.88
N ALA A 105 -9.81 -14.90 -3.89
CA ALA A 105 -8.53 -14.50 -4.48
C ALA A 105 -7.34 -15.07 -3.67
N TYR A 106 -7.32 -14.88 -2.36
CA TYR A 106 -6.29 -15.44 -1.47
C TYR A 106 -6.22 -16.97 -1.51
N GLU A 107 -7.36 -17.66 -1.62
CA GLU A 107 -7.43 -19.12 -1.70
C GLU A 107 -6.93 -19.69 -3.05
N ASP A 108 -6.69 -18.87 -4.09
CA ASP A 108 -5.99 -19.29 -5.33
C ASP A 108 -4.48 -19.49 -5.05
N LEU A 109 -3.84 -18.56 -4.32
CA LEU A 109 -2.44 -18.70 -3.88
C LEU A 109 -2.29 -19.72 -2.76
N ALA A 110 -3.20 -19.68 -1.78
CA ALA A 110 -3.26 -20.62 -0.67
C ALA A 110 -4.02 -21.92 -1.02
N SER A 111 -3.88 -22.42 -2.25
CA SER A 111 -4.42 -23.71 -2.67
C SER A 111 -3.42 -24.84 -2.41
N PRO A 112 -3.86 -26.05 -1.97
CA PRO A 112 -3.02 -27.24 -1.93
C PRO A 112 -2.36 -27.62 -3.27
N ASP A 113 -2.88 -27.14 -4.39
CA ASP A 113 -2.35 -27.42 -5.74
C ASP A 113 -1.10 -26.58 -6.08
N VAL A 114 -0.87 -25.47 -5.37
CA VAL A 114 0.31 -24.62 -5.57
C VAL A 114 1.52 -25.24 -4.89
N LYS A 115 2.56 -25.54 -5.68
CA LYS A 115 3.85 -26.09 -5.20
C LYS A 115 4.99 -25.10 -5.41
N LYS A 116 6.09 -25.27 -4.67
CA LYS A 116 7.30 -24.44 -4.84
C LYS A 116 7.83 -24.49 -6.29
N SER A 117 7.73 -25.63 -6.97
CA SER A 117 8.09 -25.76 -8.40
C SER A 117 7.24 -24.90 -9.35
N ASN A 118 5.99 -24.55 -8.99
CA ASN A 118 5.21 -23.59 -9.77
C ASN A 118 5.78 -22.15 -9.62
N VAL A 119 6.19 -21.79 -8.41
CA VAL A 119 6.82 -20.49 -8.09
C VAL A 119 8.19 -20.38 -8.77
N ASP A 120 9.02 -21.41 -8.66
CA ASP A 120 10.33 -21.44 -9.30
C ASP A 120 10.22 -21.35 -10.83
N ARG A 121 9.16 -21.91 -11.41
CA ARG A 121 8.84 -21.78 -12.84
C ARG A 121 8.50 -20.35 -13.24
N ILE A 122 7.76 -19.61 -12.41
CA ILE A 122 7.46 -18.19 -12.66
C ILE A 122 8.76 -17.39 -12.68
N TYR A 123 9.59 -17.50 -11.64
CA TYR A 123 10.87 -16.79 -11.60
C TYR A 123 11.87 -17.23 -12.68
N ALA A 124 11.77 -18.44 -13.22
CA ALA A 124 12.54 -18.88 -14.38
C ALA A 124 12.09 -18.21 -15.69
N ILE A 125 10.81 -17.84 -15.81
CA ILE A 125 10.27 -17.10 -16.97
C ILE A 125 10.63 -15.61 -16.84
N GLU A 126 10.50 -15.02 -15.64
CA GLU A 126 10.96 -13.65 -15.37
C GLU A 126 12.45 -13.45 -15.69
N LYS A 127 13.30 -14.42 -15.32
CA LYS A 127 14.74 -14.37 -15.61
C LYS A 127 15.10 -14.72 -17.06
N SER A 128 14.12 -15.04 -17.91
CA SER A 128 14.39 -15.41 -19.31
C SER A 128 14.56 -14.17 -20.19
N PHE A 129 15.48 -14.25 -21.17
CA PHE A 129 15.69 -13.20 -22.18
C PHE A 129 14.59 -13.15 -23.26
N LEU A 130 13.39 -13.65 -22.96
CA LEU A 130 12.27 -13.62 -23.88
C LEU A 130 11.69 -12.19 -23.94
N PRO A 131 11.35 -11.66 -25.13
CA PRO A 131 10.51 -10.47 -25.26
C PRO A 131 9.21 -10.60 -24.46
N GLY A 132 8.73 -9.52 -23.84
CA GLY A 132 7.55 -9.55 -22.94
C GLY A 132 6.30 -10.20 -23.53
N VAL A 133 6.02 -10.04 -24.83
CA VAL A 133 4.91 -10.72 -25.51
C VAL A 133 5.07 -12.25 -25.57
N LEU A 134 6.31 -12.75 -25.62
CA LEU A 134 6.61 -14.18 -25.53
C LEU A 134 6.62 -14.67 -24.08
N GLN A 135 7.06 -13.86 -23.10
CA GLN A 135 6.90 -14.17 -21.67
C GLN A 135 5.41 -14.33 -21.31
N GLN A 136 4.56 -13.37 -21.69
CA GLN A 136 3.10 -13.43 -21.49
C GLN A 136 2.47 -14.65 -22.18
N ALA A 137 2.91 -15.01 -23.38
CA ALA A 137 2.45 -16.22 -24.06
C ALA A 137 2.88 -17.50 -23.32
N VAL A 138 4.10 -17.55 -22.78
CA VAL A 138 4.55 -18.66 -21.92
C VAL A 138 3.72 -18.71 -20.63
N TYR A 139 3.46 -17.58 -19.97
CA TYR A 139 2.60 -17.53 -18.80
C TYR A 139 1.18 -18.04 -19.07
N ALA A 140 0.57 -17.65 -20.19
CA ALA A 140 -0.74 -18.14 -20.61
C ALA A 140 -0.80 -19.66 -20.83
N LEU A 141 0.33 -20.30 -21.16
CA LEU A 141 0.44 -21.75 -21.33
C LEU A 141 0.71 -22.52 -20.03
N VAL A 142 1.24 -21.87 -18.99
CA VAL A 142 1.80 -22.56 -17.80
C VAL A 142 1.13 -22.17 -16.49
N ILE A 143 0.46 -21.02 -16.42
CA ILE A 143 -0.27 -20.52 -15.26
C ILE A 143 -1.78 -20.58 -15.54
N PRO A 144 -2.56 -21.41 -14.82
CA PRO A 144 -3.98 -21.56 -15.05
C PRO A 144 -4.74 -20.22 -14.99
N GLY A 145 -5.49 -19.94 -16.07
CA GLY A 145 -6.33 -18.75 -16.18
C GLY A 145 -5.57 -17.42 -16.33
N TYR A 146 -4.27 -17.42 -16.62
CA TYR A 146 -3.46 -16.19 -16.67
C TYR A 146 -3.96 -15.15 -17.68
N GLY A 147 -4.48 -15.58 -18.84
CA GLY A 147 -5.11 -14.66 -19.80
C GLY A 147 -6.34 -13.93 -19.21
N ASP A 148 -7.18 -14.64 -18.47
CA ASP A 148 -8.34 -14.03 -17.80
C ASP A 148 -7.91 -13.14 -16.62
N LYS A 149 -6.84 -13.52 -15.90
CA LYS A 149 -6.23 -12.70 -14.84
C LYS A 149 -5.75 -11.37 -15.41
N LEU A 150 -4.92 -11.37 -16.47
CA LEU A 150 -4.43 -10.16 -17.15
C LEU A 150 -5.55 -9.23 -17.64
N VAL A 151 -6.63 -9.77 -18.22
CA VAL A 151 -7.72 -8.95 -18.77
C VAL A 151 -8.57 -8.32 -17.65
N ASN A 152 -8.86 -9.09 -16.60
CA ASN A 152 -9.76 -8.74 -15.50
C ASN A 152 -8.96 -8.49 -14.20
N ASN A 153 -7.99 -7.56 -14.28
CA ASN A 153 -7.07 -7.18 -13.20
C ASN A 153 -7.41 -5.81 -12.58
N GLU A 154 -8.70 -5.45 -12.48
CA GLU A 154 -9.10 -4.11 -12.00
C GLU A 154 -8.59 -3.80 -10.59
N ALA A 155 -8.42 -4.84 -9.76
CA ALA A 155 -7.88 -4.75 -8.40
C ALA A 155 -6.47 -4.15 -8.30
N HIS A 156 -5.70 -4.06 -9.39
CA HIS A 156 -4.38 -3.44 -9.40
C HIS A 156 -4.47 -1.90 -9.47
N PHE A 157 -5.61 -1.34 -9.86
CA PHE A 157 -5.77 0.10 -10.12
C PHE A 157 -6.64 0.76 -9.05
N SER A 158 -6.24 1.96 -8.62
CA SER A 158 -7.03 2.82 -7.74
C SER A 158 -8.32 3.24 -8.47
N PRO A 159 -9.52 3.19 -7.83
CA PRO A 159 -9.78 2.97 -6.40
C PRO A 159 -9.83 1.50 -5.92
N TRP A 160 -9.85 0.50 -6.83
CA TRP A 160 -9.98 -0.90 -6.43
C TRP A 160 -8.77 -1.43 -5.68
N SER A 161 -7.55 -0.97 -5.96
CA SER A 161 -6.32 -1.41 -5.27
C SER A 161 -6.30 -0.99 -3.81
N LEU A 162 -6.65 0.27 -3.53
CA LEU A 162 -6.90 0.75 -2.17
C LEU A 162 -8.03 -0.06 -1.50
N ARG A 163 -9.14 -0.33 -2.20
CA ARG A 163 -10.22 -1.14 -1.62
C ARG A 163 -9.78 -2.58 -1.34
N ALA A 164 -8.96 -3.17 -2.21
CA ALA A 164 -8.39 -4.50 -2.06
C ALA A 164 -7.48 -4.58 -0.83
N TYR A 165 -6.63 -3.57 -0.62
CA TYR A 165 -5.86 -3.41 0.61
C TYR A 165 -6.77 -3.33 1.84
N ILE A 166 -7.74 -2.41 1.88
CA ILE A 166 -8.68 -2.24 3.00
C ILE A 166 -9.40 -3.56 3.36
N VAL A 167 -9.93 -4.26 2.37
CA VAL A 167 -10.66 -5.53 2.55
C VAL A 167 -9.72 -6.65 3.02
N GLY A 168 -8.52 -6.71 2.46
CA GLY A 168 -7.50 -7.68 2.79
C GLY A 168 -6.94 -7.50 4.20
N HIS A 169 -6.56 -6.28 4.56
CA HIS A 169 -6.08 -5.92 5.89
C HIS A 169 -7.14 -6.17 6.96
N ARG A 170 -8.40 -5.77 6.74
CA ARG A 170 -9.51 -6.13 7.65
C ARG A 170 -9.70 -7.64 7.75
N SER A 171 -9.47 -8.40 6.68
CA SER A 171 -9.49 -9.88 6.70
C SER A 171 -8.32 -10.49 7.48
N ALA A 172 -7.15 -9.84 7.48
CA ALA A 172 -5.97 -10.19 8.28
C ALA A 172 -6.18 -9.91 9.77
N LEU A 173 -6.56 -8.67 10.14
CA LEU A 173 -6.88 -8.29 11.53
C LEU A 173 -7.98 -9.19 12.14
N ARG A 174 -8.96 -9.62 11.34
CA ARG A 174 -9.95 -10.61 11.79
C ARG A 174 -9.33 -11.96 12.15
N MET A 175 -8.29 -12.43 11.48
CA MET A 175 -7.59 -13.66 11.89
C MET A 175 -6.69 -13.41 13.10
N ALA A 176 -6.03 -12.25 13.18
CA ALA A 176 -5.26 -11.84 14.35
C ALA A 176 -6.12 -11.80 15.63
N ASN A 177 -7.38 -11.34 15.55
CA ASN A 177 -8.33 -11.38 16.67
C ASN A 177 -8.69 -12.81 17.11
N LEU A 178 -8.84 -13.76 16.17
CA LEU A 178 -9.05 -15.17 16.53
C LEU A 178 -7.79 -15.75 17.18
N ALA A 179 -6.59 -15.37 16.73
CA ALA A 179 -5.33 -15.77 17.35
C ALA A 179 -5.16 -15.21 18.77
N TYR A 180 -5.46 -13.93 18.98
CA TYR A 180 -5.46 -13.27 20.28
C TYR A 180 -6.42 -13.98 21.26
N GLN A 181 -7.66 -14.25 20.84
CA GLN A 181 -8.63 -15.00 21.68
C GLN A 181 -8.17 -16.43 21.99
N CYS A 182 -7.50 -17.12 21.06
CA CYS A 182 -6.87 -18.42 21.36
C CYS A 182 -5.81 -18.29 22.47
N ARG A 183 -4.97 -17.25 22.42
CA ARG A 183 -3.99 -16.98 23.48
C ARG A 183 -4.66 -16.72 24.82
N GLN A 184 -5.62 -15.80 24.87
CA GLN A 184 -6.36 -15.49 26.10
C GLN A 184 -7.04 -16.72 26.72
N LEU A 185 -7.64 -17.58 25.89
CA LEU A 185 -8.27 -18.83 26.33
C LEU A 185 -7.23 -19.83 26.89
N ALA A 186 -6.09 -20.00 26.21
CA ALA A 186 -5.01 -20.88 26.68
C ALA A 186 -4.31 -20.37 27.97
N GLU A 187 -4.35 -19.06 28.20
CA GLU A 187 -3.88 -18.37 29.41
C GLU A 187 -4.94 -18.32 30.52
N GLY A 188 -6.19 -18.72 30.25
CA GLY A 188 -7.30 -18.70 31.22
C GLY A 188 -7.86 -17.30 31.52
N GLN A 189 -7.57 -16.30 30.67
CA GLN A 189 -8.05 -14.93 30.81
C GLN A 189 -9.51 -14.75 30.36
N ILE A 190 -10.00 -15.64 29.49
CA ILE A 190 -11.38 -15.66 29.00
C ILE A 190 -11.93 -17.10 29.00
N THR A 191 -13.25 -17.24 29.00
CA THR A 191 -13.96 -18.52 28.87
C THR A 191 -14.49 -18.74 27.45
N GLU A 192 -14.99 -19.95 27.15
CA GLU A 192 -15.49 -20.28 25.81
C GLU A 192 -16.75 -19.49 25.41
N GLU A 193 -17.55 -19.06 26.38
CA GLU A 193 -18.74 -18.22 26.19
C GLU A 193 -18.40 -16.79 25.71
N GLN A 194 -17.17 -16.33 25.96
CA GLN A 194 -16.69 -15.00 25.57
C GLN A 194 -16.05 -15.00 24.17
N LEU A 195 -15.87 -16.17 23.55
CA LEU A 195 -15.24 -16.29 22.23
C LEU A 195 -16.14 -15.76 21.12
N HIS A 196 -15.52 -15.19 20.09
CA HIS A 196 -16.18 -14.96 18.81
C HIS A 196 -16.78 -16.28 18.29
N SER A 197 -18.07 -16.28 17.95
CA SER A 197 -18.86 -17.49 17.64
C SER A 197 -18.20 -18.46 16.66
N LYS A 198 -17.51 -17.95 15.63
CA LYS A 198 -16.77 -18.78 14.66
C LYS A 198 -15.58 -19.52 15.26
N LEU A 199 -14.92 -18.98 16.28
CA LEU A 199 -13.84 -19.65 17.00
C LEU A 199 -14.38 -20.79 17.86
N ALA A 200 -15.44 -20.54 18.63
CA ALA A 200 -16.13 -21.58 19.40
C ALA A 200 -16.65 -22.74 18.50
N GLU A 201 -17.24 -22.42 17.35
CA GLU A 201 -17.65 -23.41 16.35
C GLU A 201 -16.45 -24.25 15.85
N ASN A 202 -15.33 -23.60 15.56
CA ASN A 202 -14.12 -24.26 15.05
C ASN A 202 -13.45 -25.13 16.12
N ILE A 203 -13.34 -24.68 17.38
CA ILE A 203 -12.81 -25.47 18.50
C ILE A 203 -13.67 -26.72 18.73
N ARG A 204 -15.00 -26.58 18.73
CA ARG A 204 -15.92 -27.73 18.85
C ARG A 204 -15.70 -28.76 17.74
N LYS A 205 -15.62 -28.33 16.47
CA LYS A 205 -15.31 -29.22 15.33
C LYS A 205 -13.97 -29.95 15.47
N ILE A 206 -12.95 -29.29 16.02
CA ILE A 206 -11.64 -29.92 16.24
C ILE A 206 -11.74 -30.97 17.35
N ARG A 207 -12.47 -30.70 18.44
CA ARG A 207 -12.72 -31.70 19.50
C ARG A 207 -13.51 -32.90 18.99
N GLU A 208 -14.50 -32.69 18.13
CA GLU A 208 -15.27 -33.77 17.48
C GLU A 208 -14.40 -34.68 16.60
N ASN A 209 -13.33 -34.16 15.98
CA ASN A 209 -12.42 -34.95 15.15
C ASN A 209 -11.00 -34.35 15.09
N LYS A 210 -10.19 -34.60 16.12
CA LYS A 210 -8.83 -34.04 16.23
C LYS A 210 -7.91 -34.47 15.08
N SER A 211 -8.00 -35.72 14.64
CA SER A 211 -7.11 -36.27 13.62
C SER A 211 -7.31 -35.63 12.24
N LYS A 212 -8.55 -35.34 11.84
CA LYS A 212 -8.87 -34.63 10.59
C LYS A 212 -8.16 -33.28 10.43
N TYR A 213 -7.92 -32.57 11.54
CA TYR A 213 -7.28 -31.24 11.53
C TYR A 213 -5.83 -31.25 12.04
N GLY A 214 -5.23 -32.44 12.21
CA GLY A 214 -3.82 -32.60 12.60
C GLY A 214 -3.54 -32.36 14.09
N PHE A 215 -4.48 -32.67 14.99
CA PHE A 215 -4.35 -32.47 16.44
C PHE A 215 -4.43 -33.76 17.27
N SER A 216 -4.29 -34.95 16.67
CA SER A 216 -4.54 -36.26 17.32
C SER A 216 -3.95 -36.39 18.71
N GLU A 217 -2.65 -36.11 18.84
CA GLU A 217 -1.87 -36.32 20.07
C GLU A 217 -1.85 -35.10 21.01
N LYS A 218 -2.64 -34.07 20.71
CA LYS A 218 -2.57 -32.78 21.43
C LYS A 218 -3.63 -32.66 22.52
N SER A 219 -3.20 -32.27 23.71
CA SER A 219 -4.10 -31.79 24.75
C SER A 219 -4.89 -30.57 24.26
N ASP A 220 -6.01 -30.27 24.93
CA ASP A 220 -6.85 -29.15 24.50
C ASP A 220 -6.13 -27.80 24.59
N LYS A 221 -5.24 -27.62 25.58
CA LYS A 221 -4.42 -26.41 25.69
C LYS A 221 -3.44 -26.28 24.51
N GLU A 222 -2.72 -27.35 24.17
CA GLU A 222 -1.78 -27.35 23.03
C GLU A 222 -2.50 -27.12 21.69
N MET A 223 -3.69 -27.72 21.53
CA MET A 223 -4.55 -27.52 20.36
C MET A 223 -4.98 -26.05 20.22
N ILE A 224 -5.39 -25.40 21.31
CA ILE A 224 -5.77 -23.98 21.31
C ILE A 224 -4.57 -23.08 21.00
N VAL A 225 -3.40 -23.34 21.61
CA VAL A 225 -2.16 -22.58 21.35
C VAL A 225 -1.74 -22.67 19.88
N GLU A 226 -1.69 -23.88 19.32
CA GLU A 226 -1.33 -24.07 17.90
C GLU A 226 -2.40 -23.49 16.96
N LEU A 227 -3.69 -23.62 17.29
CA LEU A 227 -4.77 -22.98 16.52
C LEU A 227 -4.58 -21.46 16.47
N GLY A 228 -4.17 -20.85 17.58
CA GLY A 228 -3.78 -19.43 17.63
C GLY A 228 -2.60 -19.10 16.71
N GLN A 229 -1.54 -19.92 16.74
CA GLN A 229 -0.38 -19.78 15.85
C GLN A 229 -0.76 -19.91 14.36
N ARG A 230 -1.64 -20.86 14.01
CA ARG A 230 -2.17 -21.03 12.64
C ARG A 230 -3.02 -19.82 12.19
N TYR A 231 -3.84 -19.24 13.07
CA TYR A 231 -4.57 -18.00 12.76
C TYR A 231 -3.64 -16.80 12.60
N HIS A 232 -2.60 -16.67 13.42
CA HIS A 232 -1.60 -15.60 13.31
C HIS A 232 -0.85 -15.70 11.97
N ALA A 233 -0.39 -16.88 11.58
CA ALA A 233 0.26 -17.08 10.27
C ALA A 233 -0.69 -16.78 9.10
N MET A 234 -1.98 -17.16 9.21
CA MET A 234 -3.00 -16.80 8.22
C MET A 234 -3.32 -15.29 8.20
N ALA A 235 -3.12 -14.56 9.31
CA ALA A 235 -3.25 -13.11 9.36
C ALA A 235 -2.12 -12.46 8.53
N VAL A 236 -0.87 -12.81 8.84
CA VAL A 236 0.33 -12.31 8.13
C VAL A 236 0.26 -12.63 6.63
N ALA A 237 -0.03 -13.89 6.27
CA ALA A 237 -0.16 -14.30 4.87
C ALA A 237 -1.25 -13.52 4.09
N ARG A 238 -2.35 -13.14 4.75
CA ARG A 238 -3.40 -12.34 4.12
C ARG A 238 -3.02 -10.89 3.95
N ASP A 239 -2.31 -10.31 4.92
CA ASP A 239 -1.89 -8.93 4.79
C ASP A 239 -0.84 -8.82 3.68
N LEU A 240 0.12 -9.74 3.63
CA LEU A 240 1.09 -9.85 2.53
C LEU A 240 0.41 -10.07 1.16
N PHE A 241 -0.68 -10.84 1.08
CA PHE A 241 -1.47 -10.95 -0.17
C PHE A 241 -2.17 -9.63 -0.52
N ALA A 242 -2.64 -8.88 0.48
CA ALA A 242 -3.21 -7.55 0.29
C ALA A 242 -2.15 -6.50 -0.08
N MET A 243 -0.90 -6.71 0.37
CA MET A 243 0.24 -5.82 0.10
C MET A 243 0.60 -5.75 -1.37
N HIS A 244 0.25 -6.74 -2.19
CA HIS A 244 0.38 -6.64 -3.64
C HIS A 244 -0.38 -5.40 -4.17
N PHE A 245 -1.68 -5.32 -3.90
CA PHE A 245 -2.52 -4.19 -4.32
C PHE A 245 -2.17 -2.88 -3.58
N TYR A 246 -1.63 -2.95 -2.37
CA TYR A 246 -1.04 -1.79 -1.69
C TYR A 246 0.19 -1.26 -2.43
N SER A 247 1.11 -2.15 -2.82
CA SER A 247 2.35 -1.79 -3.51
C SER A 247 2.12 -1.29 -4.94
N ASP A 248 1.16 -1.86 -5.68
CA ASP A 248 0.70 -1.29 -6.95
C ASP A 248 0.34 0.19 -6.83
N HIS A 249 -0.23 0.63 -5.70
CA HIS A 249 -0.58 2.03 -5.47
C HIS A 249 0.63 2.99 -5.44
N PHE A 250 1.86 2.47 -5.35
CA PHE A 250 3.11 3.23 -5.44
C PHE A 250 3.65 3.37 -6.88
N ALA A 251 2.88 2.91 -7.88
CA ALA A 251 3.12 3.17 -9.30
C ALA A 251 2.11 4.19 -9.86
N ALA A 252 2.60 5.19 -10.59
CA ALA A 252 1.79 6.31 -11.07
C ALA A 252 0.60 5.88 -11.97
N GLY A 253 0.86 4.96 -12.90
CA GLY A 253 -0.14 4.36 -13.78
C GLY A 253 -1.17 3.47 -13.07
N HIS A 254 -1.07 3.30 -11.75
CA HIS A 254 -2.05 2.61 -10.92
C HIS A 254 -2.87 3.56 -10.02
N LEU A 255 -2.54 4.86 -10.00
CA LEU A 255 -3.25 5.87 -9.20
C LEU A 255 -4.63 6.25 -9.77
N SER A 256 -5.38 7.05 -9.01
CA SER A 256 -6.81 7.32 -9.18
C SER A 256 -7.21 7.96 -10.53
N ARG A 257 -6.24 8.46 -11.31
CA ARG A 257 -6.43 8.84 -12.73
C ARG A 257 -6.99 7.71 -13.58
N MET A 258 -6.48 6.49 -13.39
CA MET A 258 -6.97 5.32 -14.13
C MET A 258 -8.43 5.05 -13.79
N GLY A 259 -8.75 4.98 -12.50
CA GLY A 259 -10.12 5.00 -11.97
C GLY A 259 -11.14 4.28 -12.84
N ARG A 260 -12.26 4.94 -13.13
CA ARG A 260 -13.30 4.37 -14.00
C ARG A 260 -12.88 4.17 -15.46
N LEU A 261 -11.80 4.80 -15.95
CA LEU A 261 -11.32 4.59 -17.31
C LEU A 261 -10.82 3.14 -17.51
N ARG A 262 -10.30 2.47 -16.46
CA ARG A 262 -9.87 1.06 -16.52
C ARG A 262 -10.99 0.12 -16.97
N THR A 263 -12.25 0.42 -16.68
CA THR A 263 -13.43 -0.35 -17.13
C THR A 263 -14.15 0.32 -18.30
N LEU A 264 -14.38 1.64 -18.26
CA LEU A 264 -15.13 2.37 -19.28
C LEU A 264 -14.48 2.34 -20.67
N LEU A 265 -13.15 2.44 -20.78
CA LEU A 265 -12.47 2.39 -22.09
C LEU A 265 -12.64 1.02 -22.76
N PRO A 266 -12.30 -0.12 -22.13
CA PRO A 266 -12.62 -1.45 -22.65
C PRO A 266 -14.09 -1.63 -22.97
N ASP A 267 -14.99 -1.18 -22.10
CA ASP A 267 -16.43 -1.36 -22.30
C ASP A 267 -17.00 -0.57 -23.49
N ARG A 268 -16.54 0.66 -23.71
CA ARG A 268 -16.99 1.52 -24.83
C ARG A 268 -16.35 1.12 -26.17
N PHE A 269 -15.13 0.58 -26.15
CA PHE A 269 -14.32 0.35 -27.35
C PHE A 269 -13.85 -1.12 -27.47
N LYS A 270 -14.77 -2.07 -27.24
CA LYS A 270 -14.55 -3.54 -27.32
C LYS A 270 -14.04 -4.02 -28.68
N MET A 271 -14.48 -3.37 -29.76
CA MET A 271 -14.10 -3.76 -31.13
C MET A 271 -12.57 -3.72 -31.28
N LEU A 272 -11.97 -4.83 -31.73
CA LEU A 272 -10.51 -5.00 -31.89
C LEU A 272 -9.69 -4.68 -30.61
N SER A 273 -10.30 -4.80 -29.42
CA SER A 273 -9.67 -4.48 -28.13
C SER A 273 -9.09 -3.06 -28.03
N LEU A 274 -9.61 -2.11 -28.82
CA LEU A 274 -9.12 -0.73 -28.88
C LEU A 274 -9.10 -0.08 -27.49
N GLY A 275 -10.15 -0.28 -26.69
CA GLY A 275 -10.27 0.25 -25.34
C GLY A 275 -9.13 -0.19 -24.41
N SER A 276 -8.81 -1.48 -24.40
CA SER A 276 -7.71 -2.03 -23.59
C SER A 276 -6.35 -1.50 -24.06
N ILE A 277 -6.15 -1.29 -25.37
CA ILE A 277 -4.93 -0.67 -25.89
C ILE A 277 -4.81 0.78 -25.38
N LEU A 278 -5.90 1.55 -25.40
CA LEU A 278 -5.89 2.94 -24.93
C LEU A 278 -5.62 3.04 -23.41
N VAL A 279 -6.21 2.17 -22.59
CA VAL A 279 -5.89 2.04 -21.16
C VAL A 279 -4.39 1.82 -20.95
N ASN A 280 -3.78 0.87 -21.67
CA ASN A 280 -2.37 0.58 -21.50
C ASN A 280 -1.45 1.73 -21.95
N ASN A 281 -1.89 2.58 -22.90
CA ASN A 281 -1.12 3.79 -23.25
C ASN A 281 -1.19 4.84 -22.14
N MET A 282 -2.34 5.00 -21.47
CA MET A 282 -2.48 5.90 -20.33
C MET A 282 -1.65 5.45 -19.13
N HIS A 283 -1.74 4.17 -18.78
CA HIS A 283 -0.89 3.53 -17.77
C HIS A 283 0.59 3.81 -18.01
N ASN A 284 1.07 3.56 -19.23
CA ASN A 284 2.48 3.75 -19.58
C ASN A 284 2.90 5.23 -19.61
N GLU A 285 2.00 6.16 -19.98
CA GLU A 285 2.28 7.59 -19.96
C GLU A 285 2.41 8.12 -18.52
N ASP A 286 1.44 7.84 -17.64
CA ASP A 286 1.51 8.24 -16.23
C ASP A 286 2.74 7.60 -15.52
N ASN A 287 3.09 6.35 -15.87
CA ASN A 287 4.31 5.68 -15.38
C ASN A 287 5.61 6.37 -15.82
N ALA A 288 5.70 6.83 -17.06
CA ALA A 288 6.92 7.42 -17.63
C ALA A 288 7.11 8.90 -17.28
N ASP A 289 6.03 9.70 -17.35
CA ASP A 289 6.09 11.15 -17.12
C ASP A 289 5.86 11.54 -15.64
N SER A 290 5.55 10.56 -14.77
CA SER A 290 5.30 10.66 -13.31
C SER A 290 4.06 11.45 -12.90
N ILE A 291 3.55 11.20 -11.70
CA ILE A 291 2.46 11.97 -11.08
C ILE A 291 2.98 12.64 -9.79
N THR A 292 2.67 13.92 -9.60
CA THR A 292 2.93 14.61 -8.33
C THR A 292 1.98 14.08 -7.27
N ALA A 293 2.51 13.55 -6.17
CA ALA A 293 1.72 12.91 -5.13
C ALA A 293 1.89 13.57 -3.77
N THR A 294 0.92 13.32 -2.90
CA THR A 294 0.95 13.65 -1.48
C THR A 294 0.52 12.43 -0.68
N ASN A 295 0.63 12.50 0.63
CA ASN A 295 0.27 11.43 1.55
C ASN A 295 -0.83 11.94 2.50
N PRO A 296 -2.09 12.02 2.02
CA PRO A 296 -3.16 12.76 2.68
C PRO A 296 -3.68 12.10 3.97
N PHE A 297 -3.19 10.89 4.27
CA PHE A 297 -3.56 10.11 5.45
C PHE A 297 -2.54 10.22 6.58
N THR A 298 -1.45 10.99 6.38
CA THR A 298 -0.48 11.28 7.45
C THR A 298 -1.15 12.11 8.57
N PRO A 299 -1.03 11.71 9.85
CA PRO A 299 -1.52 12.51 10.96
C PRO A 299 -0.79 13.86 11.06
N VAL A 300 -1.50 14.96 10.80
CA VAL A 300 -1.00 16.32 11.07
C VAL A 300 -0.93 16.52 12.59
N ILE A 301 0.26 16.76 13.12
CA ILE A 301 0.43 17.10 14.54
C ILE A 301 0.20 18.60 14.72
N GLU A 302 -1.02 18.99 15.08
CA GLU A 302 -1.32 20.36 15.48
C GLU A 302 -0.83 20.61 16.93
N GLY A 303 0.17 21.48 17.08
CA GLY A 303 0.70 21.95 18.36
C GLY A 303 1.53 23.23 18.19
N GLU A 304 1.49 24.13 19.18
CA GLU A 304 2.16 25.44 19.10
C GLU A 304 3.69 25.36 19.20
N ASP A 305 4.23 24.25 19.72
CA ASP A 305 5.66 24.00 19.88
C ASP A 305 6.21 23.00 18.84
N LYS A 306 6.50 23.50 17.63
CA LYS A 306 7.67 23.13 16.77
C LYS A 306 7.57 23.73 15.37
N THR A 307 8.07 24.95 15.19
CA THR A 307 8.48 25.43 13.87
C THR A 307 9.71 24.65 13.39
N GLY A 308 9.55 23.77 12.40
CA GLY A 308 10.68 23.20 11.62
C GLY A 308 10.98 21.72 11.79
N GLU A 309 10.23 20.96 12.61
CA GLU A 309 10.36 19.51 12.69
C GLU A 309 8.98 18.85 12.63
N GLU A 310 8.54 18.47 11.41
CA GLU A 310 7.53 17.44 11.27
C GLU A 310 8.13 16.12 11.80
N PRO A 311 7.52 15.45 12.79
CA PRO A 311 8.14 14.28 13.44
C PRO A 311 8.21 13.06 12.53
N PHE A 312 7.59 13.11 11.36
CA PHE A 312 7.79 12.21 10.23
C PHE A 312 7.93 13.07 8.97
N ALA A 313 9.15 13.34 8.52
CA ALA A 313 9.39 13.99 7.24
C ALA A 313 8.96 13.06 6.09
N MET A 314 7.76 13.28 5.54
CA MET A 314 7.19 12.45 4.49
C MET A 314 6.76 13.27 3.28
N LEU A 315 7.34 12.93 2.12
CA LEU A 315 7.24 13.64 0.85
C LEU A 315 7.59 15.13 0.97
N HIS A 316 8.83 15.48 0.61
CA HIS A 316 9.16 16.87 0.27
C HIS A 316 8.21 17.39 -0.82
N GLU A 317 7.98 18.70 -0.85
CA GLU A 317 6.85 19.33 -1.55
C GLU A 317 6.77 19.01 -3.07
N ASP A 318 7.87 18.59 -3.70
CA ASP A 318 7.97 18.23 -5.13
C ASP A 318 7.91 16.72 -5.44
N SER A 319 7.46 15.88 -4.51
CA SER A 319 7.57 14.42 -4.65
C SER A 319 6.75 13.84 -5.82
N LYS A 320 7.45 13.08 -6.66
CA LYS A 320 6.92 12.38 -7.84
C LYS A 320 6.83 10.89 -7.58
N VAL A 321 5.67 10.31 -7.85
CA VAL A 321 5.51 8.87 -7.98
C VAL A 321 5.82 8.51 -9.42
N TYR A 322 6.76 7.59 -9.62
CA TYR A 322 7.11 7.01 -10.90
C TYR A 322 6.36 5.69 -11.12
N GLY A 323 6.59 5.03 -12.25
CA GLY A 323 5.87 3.82 -12.64
C GLY A 323 6.53 2.50 -12.30
N ASP A 324 5.88 1.43 -12.77
CA ASP A 324 6.42 0.08 -12.85
C ASP A 324 7.80 0.05 -13.52
N GLY A 325 8.72 -0.75 -12.96
CA GLY A 325 10.10 -0.85 -13.42
C GLY A 325 11.07 0.19 -12.82
N THR A 326 10.56 1.17 -12.06
CA THR A 326 11.38 2.24 -11.46
C THR A 326 11.75 2.04 -9.98
N TYR A 327 11.32 0.95 -9.33
CA TYR A 327 11.54 0.74 -7.89
C TYR A 327 13.02 0.71 -7.49
N PHE A 328 13.88 0.21 -8.39
CA PHE A 328 15.33 0.11 -8.22
C PHE A 328 16.09 1.35 -8.73
N GLU A 329 15.40 2.38 -9.25
CA GLU A 329 16.03 3.61 -9.67
C GLU A 329 16.36 4.50 -8.48
N ARG A 330 17.59 5.02 -8.43
CA ARG A 330 18.10 5.84 -7.31
C ARG A 330 17.32 7.15 -7.08
N ASN A 331 16.65 7.67 -8.10
CA ASN A 331 15.72 8.81 -8.02
C ASN A 331 14.37 8.45 -7.38
N ASN A 332 14.10 7.16 -7.13
CA ASN A 332 12.85 6.65 -6.57
C ASN A 332 13.00 6.11 -5.13
N ASP A 333 14.22 6.12 -4.56
CA ASP A 333 14.54 5.62 -3.20
C ASP A 333 13.53 6.10 -2.13
N ALA A 334 13.05 7.34 -2.22
CA ALA A 334 12.07 7.90 -1.27
C ALA A 334 10.70 7.20 -1.35
N ASN A 335 10.20 6.93 -2.57
CA ASN A 335 8.96 6.21 -2.82
C ASN A 335 9.08 4.75 -2.35
N SER A 336 10.21 4.10 -2.68
CA SER A 336 10.52 2.73 -2.28
C SER A 336 10.62 2.57 -0.74
N ASN A 337 11.18 3.55 -0.04
CA ASN A 337 11.21 3.58 1.43
C ASN A 337 9.82 3.77 2.04
N MET A 338 8.98 4.64 1.47
CA MET A 338 7.60 4.83 1.94
C MET A 338 6.74 3.58 1.75
N LEU A 339 6.92 2.87 0.64
CA LEU A 339 6.29 1.58 0.39
C LEU A 339 6.60 0.58 1.51
N ILE A 340 7.88 0.36 1.81
CA ILE A 340 8.31 -0.58 2.87
C ILE A 340 7.75 -0.15 4.23
N ASN A 341 7.87 1.13 4.59
CA ASN A 341 7.34 1.66 5.84
C ASN A 341 5.82 1.45 5.97
N GLY A 342 5.07 1.58 4.87
CA GLY A 342 3.64 1.31 4.82
C GLY A 342 3.29 -0.15 5.02
N MET A 343 4.03 -1.06 4.36
CA MET A 343 3.86 -2.51 4.52
C MET A 343 4.16 -2.96 5.96
N ASP A 344 5.26 -2.46 6.54
CA ASP A 344 5.63 -2.74 7.94
C ASP A 344 4.60 -2.17 8.92
N ASN A 345 4.10 -0.95 8.71
CA ASN A 345 3.09 -0.36 9.61
C ASN A 345 1.74 -1.08 9.53
N SER A 346 1.37 -1.62 8.37
CA SER A 346 0.20 -2.48 8.23
C SER A 346 0.36 -3.76 9.07
N LEU A 347 1.47 -4.48 8.93
CA LEU A 347 1.75 -5.66 9.74
C LEU A 347 1.92 -5.31 11.24
N GLY A 348 2.34 -4.08 11.55
CA GLY A 348 2.35 -3.51 12.90
C GLY A 348 0.96 -3.42 13.56
N ASP A 349 -0.12 -3.35 12.79
CA ASP A 349 -1.49 -3.42 13.33
C ASP A 349 -1.87 -4.84 13.76
N ILE A 350 -1.37 -5.87 13.07
CA ILE A 350 -1.48 -7.27 13.53
C ILE A 350 -0.68 -7.45 14.82
N ALA A 351 0.57 -6.96 14.87
CA ALA A 351 1.43 -7.08 16.04
C ALA A 351 0.83 -6.38 17.28
N ARG A 352 0.27 -5.19 17.12
CA ARG A 352 -0.43 -4.46 18.21
C ARG A 352 -1.66 -5.22 18.71
N LEU A 353 -2.51 -5.67 17.79
CA LEU A 353 -3.70 -6.45 18.13
C LEU A 353 -3.31 -7.73 18.89
N LEU A 354 -2.28 -8.44 18.45
CA LEU A 354 -1.75 -9.60 19.15
C LEU A 354 -1.11 -9.25 20.51
N HIS A 355 -0.54 -8.05 20.66
CA HIS A 355 0.03 -7.62 21.93
C HIS A 355 -1.09 -7.31 22.95
N ASP A 356 -1.91 -6.29 22.69
CA ASP A 356 -2.83 -5.68 23.66
C ASP A 356 -4.33 -5.89 23.37
N GLY A 357 -4.69 -6.47 22.22
CA GLY A 357 -6.08 -6.69 21.79
C GLY A 357 -6.69 -5.55 20.98
N THR A 358 -5.97 -4.44 20.77
CA THR A 358 -6.48 -3.26 20.05
C THR A 358 -6.53 -3.50 18.55
N MET A 359 -7.73 -3.79 18.03
CA MET A 359 -7.99 -3.78 16.59
C MET A 359 -8.12 -2.34 16.10
N ARG A 360 -7.28 -1.91 15.15
CA ARG A 360 -7.41 -0.58 14.53
C ARG A 360 -8.71 -0.47 13.72
N GLU A 361 -9.27 0.73 13.71
CA GLU A 361 -10.36 1.10 12.82
C GLU A 361 -9.86 1.43 11.41
N GLN A 362 -10.74 1.28 10.43
CA GLN A 362 -10.40 1.22 9.01
C GLN A 362 -9.73 2.49 8.47
N ASN A 363 -10.12 3.65 8.98
CA ASN A 363 -9.54 4.96 8.66
C ASN A 363 -8.21 5.24 9.37
N ASN A 364 -7.76 4.34 10.24
CA ASN A 364 -6.54 4.48 11.05
C ASN A 364 -5.53 3.36 10.77
N TYR A 365 -5.70 2.56 9.71
CA TYR A 365 -4.75 1.49 9.38
C TYR A 365 -3.34 2.02 9.15
N GLY A 366 -2.36 1.34 9.74
CA GLY A 366 -0.96 1.78 9.75
C GLY A 366 -0.41 2.05 8.35
N GLY A 367 -0.71 1.20 7.38
CA GLY A 367 -0.27 1.36 5.99
C GLY A 367 -0.88 2.56 5.26
N LEU A 368 -2.09 3.02 5.62
CA LEU A 368 -2.68 4.22 4.99
C LEU A 368 -1.80 5.45 5.20
N THR A 369 -1.16 5.54 6.37
CA THR A 369 -0.22 6.61 6.77
C THR A 369 0.92 6.86 5.76
N PHE A 370 1.18 5.95 4.81
CA PHE A 370 2.26 6.04 3.82
C PHE A 370 1.77 6.04 2.37
N LEU A 371 0.46 5.86 2.14
CA LEU A 371 -0.09 5.61 0.81
C LEU A 371 -0.12 6.91 -0.02
N PRO A 372 0.49 6.95 -1.22
CA PRO A 372 0.48 8.13 -2.06
C PRO A 372 -0.87 8.31 -2.76
N GLU A 373 -1.31 9.56 -2.89
CA GLU A 373 -2.48 9.97 -3.66
C GLU A 373 -2.14 11.18 -4.53
N ILE A 374 -2.90 11.39 -5.60
CA ILE A 374 -2.65 12.50 -6.54
C ILE A 374 -2.84 13.85 -5.83
N ASP A 375 -1.79 14.67 -5.80
CA ASP A 375 -1.84 15.99 -5.17
C ASP A 375 -2.44 17.03 -6.12
N SER A 376 -3.76 17.18 -6.11
CA SER A 376 -4.47 18.17 -6.91
C SER A 376 -4.19 19.62 -6.49
N SER A 377 -3.49 19.87 -5.37
CA SER A 377 -3.07 21.21 -4.95
C SER A 377 -1.75 21.66 -5.59
N LYS A 378 -1.08 20.79 -6.35
CA LYS A 378 0.19 21.04 -7.04
C LYS A 378 0.05 20.95 -8.56
N PRO A 379 1.07 21.38 -9.33
CA PRO A 379 1.10 21.16 -10.76
C PRO A 379 1.05 19.67 -11.12
N GLN A 380 0.30 19.36 -12.17
CA GLN A 380 0.00 18.00 -12.60
C GLN A 380 0.16 17.84 -14.12
N PRO A 381 0.67 16.70 -14.62
CA PRO A 381 0.65 16.41 -16.05
C PRO A 381 -0.79 16.35 -16.56
N GLN A 382 -1.01 16.94 -17.74
CA GLN A 382 -2.28 16.90 -18.46
C GLN A 382 -2.67 15.45 -18.82
N PRO A 383 -3.77 14.90 -18.30
CA PRO A 383 -4.14 13.49 -18.54
C PRO A 383 -4.31 13.13 -20.02
N LEU A 384 -3.97 11.90 -20.41
CA LEU A 384 -4.25 11.42 -21.77
C LEU A 384 -5.76 11.29 -22.02
N PHE A 385 -6.52 10.83 -21.01
CA PHE A 385 -7.97 10.66 -21.04
C PHE A 385 -8.65 11.27 -19.82
N ILE A 386 -9.90 11.72 -19.99
CA ILE A 386 -10.77 12.22 -18.93
C ILE A 386 -12.17 11.62 -19.13
N ALA A 387 -12.75 11.05 -18.08
CA ALA A 387 -14.14 10.60 -18.06
C ALA A 387 -15.05 11.69 -17.47
N LYS A 388 -16.05 12.15 -18.22
CA LYS A 388 -17.11 13.07 -17.75
C LYS A 388 -18.46 12.37 -17.86
N GLY A 389 -18.88 11.79 -16.74
CA GLY A 389 -20.04 10.90 -16.67
C GLY A 389 -19.81 9.64 -17.51
N ASP A 390 -20.53 9.55 -18.61
CA ASP A 390 -20.51 8.43 -19.57
C ASP A 390 -19.58 8.70 -20.77
N ASP A 391 -19.17 9.95 -20.98
CA ASP A 391 -18.34 10.35 -22.10
C ASP A 391 -16.85 10.34 -21.74
N ILE A 392 -16.02 10.00 -22.72
CA ILE A 392 -14.57 9.98 -22.60
C ILE A 392 -13.99 11.03 -23.55
N TYR A 393 -13.08 11.85 -23.04
CA TYR A 393 -12.35 12.87 -23.77
C TYR A 393 -10.87 12.48 -23.83
N TYR A 394 -10.17 12.87 -24.89
CA TYR A 394 -8.72 12.60 -25.02
C TYR A 394 -7.95 13.82 -25.54
N ARG A 395 -6.67 13.90 -25.20
CA ARG A 395 -5.74 14.96 -25.62
C ARG A 395 -5.50 14.89 -27.13
N LYS A 396 -5.86 15.94 -27.89
CA LYS A 396 -5.76 16.02 -29.37
C LYS A 396 -4.35 15.69 -29.89
N ASN A 397 -3.32 16.14 -29.17
CA ASN A 397 -1.94 15.76 -29.41
C ASN A 397 -1.40 14.86 -28.28
N PRO A 398 -1.29 13.54 -28.48
CA PRO A 398 -0.78 12.64 -27.45
C PRO A 398 0.71 12.86 -27.15
N TRP A 399 1.48 13.50 -28.04
CA TRP A 399 2.93 13.67 -27.87
C TRP A 399 3.35 14.89 -27.04
N ILE A 400 2.41 15.79 -26.72
CA ILE A 400 2.69 17.00 -25.95
C ILE A 400 1.87 16.94 -24.66
N ILE A 401 2.56 16.92 -23.52
CA ILE A 401 1.96 16.89 -22.19
C ILE A 401 2.19 18.27 -21.57
N LYS A 402 1.12 19.01 -21.28
CA LYS A 402 1.25 20.26 -20.52
C LYS A 402 1.32 19.93 -19.03
N GLN A 403 2.22 20.58 -18.30
CA GLN A 403 2.05 20.71 -16.85
C GLN A 403 0.95 21.76 -16.60
N LEU A 404 -0.13 21.34 -15.95
CA LEU A 404 -1.26 22.19 -15.58
C LEU A 404 -1.06 22.64 -14.14
N ASN A 405 -1.29 23.93 -13.84
CA ASN A 405 -1.40 24.38 -12.46
C ASN A 405 -2.72 23.85 -11.83
N PRO A 406 -2.91 23.92 -10.50
CA PRO A 406 -4.09 23.35 -9.83
C PRO A 406 -5.44 23.81 -10.41
N ALA A 407 -5.58 25.11 -10.70
CA ALA A 407 -6.81 25.68 -11.25
C ALA A 407 -7.08 25.22 -12.69
N ASP A 408 -6.05 25.18 -13.53
CA ASP A 408 -6.16 24.66 -14.89
C ASP A 408 -6.43 23.14 -14.90
N TYR A 409 -5.85 22.39 -13.98
CA TYR A 409 -6.10 20.95 -13.81
C TYR A 409 -7.55 20.69 -13.39
N GLU A 410 -8.03 21.36 -12.33
CA GLU A 410 -9.42 21.26 -11.88
C GLU A 410 -10.41 21.63 -12.99
N LYS A 411 -10.19 22.77 -13.66
CA LYS A 411 -11.01 23.20 -14.81
C LYS A 411 -11.00 22.17 -15.95
N THR A 412 -9.85 21.58 -16.24
CA THR A 412 -9.68 20.56 -17.29
C THR A 412 -10.42 19.26 -16.96
N ILE A 413 -10.36 18.78 -15.71
CA ILE A 413 -11.10 17.59 -15.27
C ILE A 413 -12.62 17.84 -15.26
N ASN A 414 -13.05 18.99 -14.73
CA ASN A 414 -14.47 19.33 -14.59
C ASN A 414 -15.13 19.68 -15.94
N ASP A 415 -14.39 20.30 -16.86
CA ASP A 415 -14.92 20.67 -18.17
C ASP A 415 -13.93 20.45 -19.34
N PRO A 416 -13.66 19.18 -19.71
CA PRO A 416 -12.79 18.84 -20.84
C PRO A 416 -13.39 19.22 -22.21
N GLU A 417 -14.69 19.49 -22.32
CA GLU A 417 -15.31 19.88 -23.59
C GLU A 417 -14.99 21.33 -23.98
N SER A 418 -14.81 22.22 -23.00
CA SER A 418 -14.40 23.61 -23.24
C SER A 418 -12.90 23.81 -23.44
N GLN A 419 -12.07 22.76 -23.28
CA GLN A 419 -10.62 22.88 -23.48
C GLN A 419 -10.25 22.68 -24.96
N ASP A 420 -9.53 23.65 -25.53
CA ASP A 420 -9.09 23.64 -26.93
C ASP A 420 -8.20 22.45 -27.33
N ASP A 421 -7.64 21.72 -26.37
CA ASP A 421 -6.76 20.57 -26.59
C ASP A 421 -7.39 19.21 -26.27
N TYR A 422 -8.64 19.15 -25.81
CA TYR A 422 -9.39 17.91 -25.64
C TYR A 422 -10.48 17.72 -26.70
N VAL A 423 -10.82 16.46 -26.98
CA VAL A 423 -11.95 16.14 -27.84
C VAL A 423 -12.61 14.83 -27.41
N LYS A 424 -13.95 14.79 -27.50
CA LYS A 424 -14.75 13.59 -27.24
C LYS A 424 -14.31 12.42 -28.13
N LEU A 425 -14.02 11.29 -27.49
CA LEU A 425 -13.59 10.02 -28.07
C LEU A 425 -14.81 9.26 -28.63
N THR A 426 -14.82 9.03 -29.93
CA THR A 426 -15.83 8.20 -30.63
C THR A 426 -15.16 6.92 -31.15
N PRO A 427 -15.90 5.85 -31.50
CA PRO A 427 -15.28 4.61 -31.98
C PRO A 427 -14.33 4.80 -33.17
N PHE A 428 -14.69 5.71 -34.10
CA PHE A 428 -13.83 6.10 -35.21
C PHE A 428 -12.55 6.80 -34.73
N LYS A 429 -12.65 7.78 -33.82
CA LYS A 429 -11.48 8.47 -33.25
C LYS A 429 -10.61 7.52 -32.42
N ALA A 430 -11.18 6.56 -31.70
CA ALA A 430 -10.46 5.54 -30.94
C ALA A 430 -9.60 4.66 -31.85
N PHE A 431 -10.13 4.23 -33.00
CA PHE A 431 -9.35 3.49 -34.00
C PHE A 431 -8.14 4.30 -34.51
N PHE A 432 -8.36 5.55 -34.92
CA PHE A 432 -7.26 6.42 -35.39
C PHE A 432 -6.29 6.81 -34.28
N LEU A 433 -6.75 6.95 -33.03
CA LEU A 433 -5.89 7.23 -31.88
C LEU A 433 -4.99 6.03 -31.55
N VAL A 434 -5.52 4.80 -31.54
CA VAL A 434 -4.71 3.58 -31.39
C VAL A 434 -3.67 3.48 -32.50
N LEU A 435 -4.05 3.71 -33.76
CA LEU A 435 -3.09 3.72 -34.88
C LEU A 435 -2.02 4.80 -34.70
N LYS A 436 -2.42 6.02 -34.31
CA LYS A 436 -1.51 7.15 -34.06
C LYS A 436 -0.52 6.82 -32.94
N LEU A 437 -0.97 6.26 -31.82
CA LEU A 437 -0.12 5.87 -30.70
C LEU A 437 0.83 4.72 -31.07
N ARG A 438 0.33 3.66 -31.70
CA ARG A 438 1.13 2.47 -32.07
C ARG A 438 2.17 2.74 -33.16
N VAL A 439 1.85 3.53 -34.18
CA VAL A 439 2.78 3.84 -35.28
C VAL A 439 3.61 5.08 -34.97
N GLY A 440 3.00 6.12 -34.40
CA GLY A 440 3.69 7.37 -34.07
C GLY A 440 4.68 7.23 -32.91
N GLY A 441 4.45 6.31 -31.97
CA GLY A 441 5.38 6.05 -30.85
C GLY A 441 6.73 5.45 -31.29
N LEU A 442 6.86 5.03 -32.55
CA LEU A 442 8.13 4.64 -33.17
C LEU A 442 8.96 5.83 -33.68
N ILE A 443 8.35 7.02 -33.74
CA ILE A 443 8.88 8.22 -34.42
C ILE A 443 8.91 9.44 -33.48
N TYR A 444 7.98 9.52 -32.53
CA TYR A 444 7.79 10.63 -31.60
C TYR A 444 7.89 10.15 -30.14
N SER A 445 8.75 10.79 -29.36
CA SER A 445 8.73 10.73 -27.91
C SER A 445 7.71 11.73 -27.34
N THR A 446 7.23 11.52 -26.12
CA THR A 446 6.50 12.56 -25.38
C THR A 446 7.40 13.75 -25.10
N GLN A 447 6.79 14.94 -25.03
CA GLN A 447 7.45 16.19 -24.66
C GLN A 447 6.59 16.91 -23.62
N THR A 448 7.15 17.07 -22.42
CA THR A 448 6.49 17.75 -21.32
C THR A 448 6.80 19.24 -21.34
N ILE A 449 5.77 20.07 -21.51
CA ILE A 449 5.86 21.54 -21.55
C ILE A 449 5.54 22.07 -20.14
N PRO A 450 6.38 22.94 -19.54
CA PRO A 450 6.11 23.51 -18.22
C PRO A 450 4.85 24.37 -18.22
N ALA A 451 4.24 24.52 -17.05
CA ALA A 451 3.06 25.36 -16.88
C ALA A 451 3.36 26.80 -17.33
N LYS A 452 2.39 27.45 -17.97
CA LYS A 452 2.48 28.90 -18.20
C LYS A 452 2.47 29.60 -16.85
N THR A 453 3.61 30.15 -16.46
CA THR A 453 3.69 31.10 -15.36
C THR A 453 3.00 32.39 -15.80
N GLU A 454 1.70 32.53 -15.51
CA GLU A 454 1.07 33.85 -15.49
C GLU A 454 1.64 34.61 -14.29
N ALA A 455 2.81 35.23 -14.49
CA ALA A 455 3.27 36.28 -13.62
C ALA A 455 2.16 37.35 -13.57
N PRO A 456 1.70 37.76 -12.37
CA PRO A 456 0.67 38.78 -12.27
C PRO A 456 1.18 40.03 -12.98
N LYS A 457 0.47 40.46 -14.04
CA LYS A 457 0.79 41.71 -14.72
C LYS A 457 0.79 42.82 -13.67
N PRO A 458 1.89 43.57 -13.51
CA PRO A 458 1.85 44.74 -12.63
C PRO A 458 0.77 45.68 -13.17
N ALA A 459 -0.19 46.03 -12.33
CA ALA A 459 -1.16 47.06 -12.64
C ALA A 459 -0.39 48.36 -12.83
N ILE A 460 -0.41 48.91 -14.05
CA ILE A 460 0.12 50.24 -14.34
C ILE A 460 -0.98 51.22 -13.95
N ASP A 461 -1.06 51.54 -12.65
CA ASP A 461 -1.81 52.69 -12.17
C ASP A 461 -0.88 53.91 -12.19
N GLU A 462 -1.17 54.85 -13.09
CA GLU A 462 -0.49 56.14 -13.16
C GLU A 462 -0.95 57.04 -12.01
N ALA A 463 -0.05 57.36 -11.07
CA ALA A 463 -0.25 58.43 -10.08
C ALA A 463 1.09 59.06 -9.64
N PRO A 464 1.11 60.34 -9.19
CA PRO A 464 2.29 61.19 -9.35
C PRO A 464 3.37 61.04 -8.27
N GLN A 465 4.57 61.48 -8.62
CA GLN A 465 5.71 61.63 -7.71
C GLN A 465 5.39 62.56 -6.52
N GLN A 466 5.64 62.08 -5.30
CA GLN A 466 6.00 62.92 -4.17
C GLN A 466 7.10 62.24 -3.34
N GLU A 467 8.18 62.98 -3.09
CA GLU A 467 9.26 62.55 -2.19
C GLU A 467 8.79 62.64 -0.73
N SER A 468 8.94 61.55 0.05
CA SER A 468 9.43 61.73 1.42
C SER A 468 10.14 60.50 1.98
N GLN A 469 11.30 60.83 2.55
CA GLN A 469 12.22 60.15 3.47
C GLN A 469 11.75 58.89 4.22
N ALA A 470 12.74 58.03 4.50
CA ALA A 470 12.59 56.75 5.19
C ALA A 470 12.12 56.88 6.65
N ALA A 471 11.22 55.97 7.05
CA ALA A 471 11.05 55.53 8.42
C ALA A 471 10.74 54.03 8.45
N GLU A 472 11.60 53.27 9.10
CA GLU A 472 11.48 51.83 9.29
C GLU A 472 10.23 51.50 10.14
N ARG A 473 9.27 50.77 9.58
CA ARG A 473 8.09 50.25 10.29
C ARG A 473 7.74 48.84 9.85
N GLU A 474 7.22 48.07 10.80
CA GLU A 474 7.03 46.63 10.72
C GLU A 474 6.14 46.17 9.55
N LYS A 475 6.46 45.01 8.97
CA LYS A 475 5.61 44.35 7.99
C LYS A 475 4.29 43.92 8.65
N PRO A 476 3.11 44.32 8.15
CA PRO A 476 1.85 43.82 8.68
C PRO A 476 1.70 42.33 8.37
N LYS A 477 1.27 41.54 9.35
CA LYS A 477 0.88 40.14 9.14
C LYS A 477 -0.32 40.08 8.18
N PRO A 478 -0.35 39.16 7.20
CA PRO A 478 -1.55 38.94 6.40
C PRO A 478 -2.71 38.48 7.29
N PRO A 479 -3.97 38.83 6.94
CA PRO A 479 -5.12 38.45 7.74
C PRO A 479 -5.30 36.93 7.76
N VAL A 480 -5.45 36.37 8.97
CA VAL A 480 -5.82 34.97 9.16
C VAL A 480 -7.22 34.77 8.59
N ARG A 481 -7.31 34.06 7.46
CA ARG A 481 -8.61 33.59 6.94
C ARG A 481 -8.99 32.33 7.72
N ALA A 482 -9.84 32.52 8.73
CA ALA A 482 -10.49 31.41 9.41
C ALA A 482 -11.40 30.67 8.42
N ASP A 483 -11.07 29.41 8.12
CA ASP A 483 -12.00 28.33 7.77
C ASP A 483 -11.20 27.02 7.63
N LYS A 484 -10.60 26.56 8.75
CA LYS A 484 -10.13 25.17 8.91
C LYS A 484 -11.24 24.37 9.58
N VAL A 485 -11.83 23.40 8.89
CA VAL A 485 -12.95 22.61 9.42
C VAL A 485 -12.43 21.52 10.37
N SER A 486 -12.67 21.70 11.66
CA SER A 486 -12.17 20.82 12.72
C SER A 486 -12.99 19.52 12.89
N TRP A 487 -12.53 18.45 12.24
CA TRP A 487 -13.09 17.11 12.41
C TRP A 487 -12.35 16.26 13.47
N GLN A 488 -11.17 16.70 13.91
CA GLN A 488 -10.41 16.07 14.99
C GLN A 488 -10.60 16.87 16.29
N LYS A 489 -11.64 16.54 17.06
CA LYS A 489 -11.64 16.86 18.49
C LYS A 489 -10.93 15.73 19.23
N PRO A 490 -9.80 15.96 19.92
CA PRO A 490 -9.25 14.94 20.80
C PRO A 490 -10.28 14.61 21.88
N ALA A 491 -10.41 13.31 22.20
CA ALA A 491 -11.31 12.89 23.27
C ALA A 491 -10.82 13.47 24.60
N ALA A 492 -11.62 14.36 25.19
CA ALA A 492 -11.33 14.96 26.49
C ALA A 492 -11.44 13.90 27.60
N GLY A 493 -10.32 13.32 27.99
CA GLY A 493 -10.16 12.44 29.15
C GLY A 493 -9.09 12.99 30.09
N GLU A 494 -9.36 12.97 31.40
CA GLU A 494 -8.54 13.68 32.40
C GLU A 494 -7.06 13.25 32.41
N ARG A 495 -6.15 14.23 32.28
CA ARG A 495 -4.71 14.01 32.55
C ARG A 495 -4.49 13.75 34.05
N LYS A 496 -4.18 12.51 34.43
CA LYS A 496 -3.52 12.17 35.70
C LYS A 496 -2.25 11.36 35.46
N ASN A 497 -1.11 12.03 35.58
CA ASN A 497 0.27 11.54 35.74
C ASN A 497 0.56 10.07 35.36
N LEU A 498 0.84 9.82 34.07
CA LEU A 498 1.41 8.54 33.59
C LEU A 498 2.95 8.49 33.54
N LEU A 499 3.64 9.61 33.82
CA LEU A 499 5.11 9.71 33.81
C LEU A 499 5.81 9.09 35.04
N ALA A 500 5.10 8.29 35.84
CA ALA A 500 5.65 7.56 36.99
C ALA A 500 5.54 6.02 36.86
N ALA A 501 4.99 5.51 35.74
CA ALA A 501 4.75 4.07 35.54
C ALA A 501 5.88 3.32 34.81
N HIS A 502 6.82 4.03 34.18
CA HIS A 502 7.99 3.44 33.52
C HIS A 502 9.26 3.77 34.29
N GLY A 503 9.59 2.90 35.24
CA GLY A 503 10.74 3.06 36.13
C GLY A 503 12.08 2.88 35.42
N PHE A 504 12.62 3.96 34.87
CA PHE A 504 14.05 4.19 34.73
C PHE A 504 14.37 5.56 35.33
N LEU A 505 15.45 5.64 36.11
CA LEU A 505 15.87 6.78 36.95
C LEU A 505 15.13 6.93 38.31
N SER A 506 15.56 6.11 39.28
CA SER A 506 15.61 6.55 40.68
C SER A 506 16.89 6.08 41.35
N SER A 507 17.88 6.97 41.43
CA SER A 507 18.44 7.45 42.70
C SER A 507 19.77 8.15 42.48
N LYS A 508 19.92 9.33 43.10
CA LYS A 508 21.16 9.76 43.76
C LYS A 508 20.85 10.91 44.70
N HIS A 509 21.04 10.66 45.99
CA HIS A 509 21.30 11.69 46.98
C HIS A 509 22.75 11.47 47.46
N ASN A 510 23.57 12.52 47.35
CA ASN A 510 24.89 12.62 47.99
C ASN A 510 24.69 12.90 49.50
N PRO A 511 25.70 12.76 50.40
CA PRO A 511 27.15 12.96 50.20
C PRO A 511 28.00 11.80 50.82
N ALA A 512 29.32 11.83 51.06
CA ALA A 512 30.32 12.91 51.14
C ALA A 512 31.79 12.40 51.01
N VAL A 513 32.72 13.32 50.70
CA VAL A 513 34.17 13.32 51.06
C VAL A 513 35.13 12.30 50.36
N LYS A 514 36.38 12.78 50.20
CA LYS A 514 37.58 12.29 49.46
C LYS A 514 38.69 11.92 50.50
N PRO A 515 39.96 11.55 50.17
CA PRO A 515 40.60 11.14 48.90
C PRO A 515 41.62 9.95 49.04
N GLN A 516 42.42 9.66 47.97
CA GLN A 516 43.68 8.88 47.92
C GLN A 516 43.55 7.36 48.25
N GLU A 517 44.29 6.38 47.71
CA GLU A 517 45.32 6.23 46.65
C GLU A 517 45.39 4.70 46.29
N SER A 518 46.12 4.14 45.31
CA SER A 518 47.12 4.60 44.32
C SER A 518 47.11 3.72 43.03
N VAL A 519 48.26 3.58 42.34
CA VAL A 519 48.69 2.66 41.26
C VAL A 519 50.12 2.18 41.70
N PRO A 520 50.73 1.01 41.35
CA PRO A 520 50.62 0.14 40.16
C PRO A 520 50.43 -1.37 40.55
N GLU A 521 50.82 -2.46 39.85
CA GLU A 521 51.57 -2.73 38.58
C GLU A 521 51.27 -4.17 38.07
N ASP A 522 51.37 -4.41 36.74
CA ASP A 522 51.68 -5.72 36.07
C ASP A 522 50.84 -7.01 36.39
N THR A 523 50.82 -8.12 35.62
CA THR A 523 51.76 -8.66 34.61
C THR A 523 51.06 -9.65 33.62
N LEU A 524 51.51 -9.66 32.35
CA LEU A 524 51.76 -10.79 31.42
C LEU A 524 50.81 -12.04 31.25
N ARG A 525 50.52 -12.32 29.96
CA ARG A 525 50.56 -13.65 29.25
C ARG A 525 49.53 -14.76 29.63
N SER A 526 49.22 -15.76 28.79
CA SER A 526 49.38 -15.95 27.33
C SER A 526 48.50 -17.12 26.82
N ALA A 527 47.94 -16.95 25.63
CA ALA A 527 47.90 -17.88 24.48
C ALA A 527 47.89 -19.43 24.66
N LEU A 528 46.97 -20.06 23.91
CA LEU A 528 47.14 -21.27 23.09
C LEU A 528 47.65 -22.57 23.77
N THR A 529 46.76 -23.56 23.96
CA THR A 529 46.62 -24.77 23.10
C THR A 529 45.81 -25.88 23.80
N SER A 530 44.66 -26.26 23.23
CA SER A 530 44.12 -27.63 23.12
C SER A 530 42.96 -27.60 22.12
#